data_AF-A0YQ92-F1
#
_entry.id   AF-A0YQ92-F1
#
_cell.length_a   1.000
_cell.length_b   1.000
_cell.length_c   1.000
_cell.angle_alpha   90.00
_cell.angle_beta   90.00
_cell.angle_gamma   90.00
#
_symmetry.space_group_name_H-M   'P 1'
#
loop_
_entity.id
_entity.type
_entity.pdbx_description
1 polymer ?
#
loop_
_entity_poly.entity_id
_entity_poly.type
_entity_poly.pdbx_seq_one_letter_code
_entity_poly.pdbx_strand_id
1 'polypeptide(L)'
;MSRSKKGSVSIGADQGFLRLYWRYQGKRYFLPVGLPDTPINRSLAQRKATTIELDILSENFDPTLKRYKTGDNRSSIAVGVLFEQFMEYKSGFLDSRTLEKYRTCLGYVSDFLGERKASEVSEKLAIAFSQWLQEKMSAPTAKDHLSLLKAAFDYGIKQDLIEVNPWTDVVKRFKLPPKQKPKLFTLSEIQKIIQTFRDSPYYRKLSGKPLPLGRGMDSDKTTILFATF
;
A
#
# COMPACT_ATOMS: atom_id res chain seq x y z
N MET A 1 5.47 -52.75 -8.63
CA MET A 1 5.45 -51.28 -8.49
C MET A 1 6.77 -50.83 -7.89
N SER A 2 7.60 -50.11 -8.65
CA SER A 2 8.91 -49.60 -8.20
C SER A 2 8.73 -48.61 -7.05
N ARG A 3 9.45 -48.79 -5.93
CA ARG A 3 9.45 -47.83 -4.83
C ARG A 3 10.19 -46.56 -5.28
N SER A 4 9.57 -45.41 -5.09
CA SER A 4 10.17 -44.11 -5.37
C SER A 4 11.49 -43.93 -4.60
N LYS A 5 12.51 -43.33 -5.24
CA LYS A 5 13.83 -43.12 -4.64
C LYS A 5 13.71 -42.26 -3.36
N LYS A 6 14.58 -42.49 -2.37
CA LYS A 6 14.59 -41.71 -1.12
C LYS A 6 14.74 -40.21 -1.45
N GLY A 7 13.80 -39.39 -0.98
CA GLY A 7 13.77 -37.95 -1.26
C GLY A 7 12.96 -37.54 -2.50
N SER A 8 12.40 -38.48 -3.28
CA SER A 8 11.59 -38.14 -4.45
C SER A 8 10.26 -37.50 -4.06
N VAL A 9 9.87 -36.45 -4.79
CA VAL A 9 8.61 -35.72 -4.61
C VAL A 9 7.63 -36.17 -5.68
N SER A 10 6.53 -36.79 -5.25
CA SER A 10 5.48 -37.28 -6.14
C SER A 10 4.39 -36.23 -6.37
N ILE A 11 3.88 -36.14 -7.58
CA ILE A 11 2.77 -35.27 -7.95
C ILE A 11 1.49 -36.12 -8.02
N GLY A 12 0.47 -35.72 -7.27
CA GLY A 12 -0.87 -36.27 -7.37
C GLY A 12 -1.91 -35.17 -7.57
N ALA A 13 -3.16 -35.58 -7.70
CA ALA A 13 -4.30 -34.68 -7.76
C ALA A 13 -5.30 -35.06 -6.65
N ASP A 14 -5.86 -34.04 -6.01
CA ASP A 14 -6.87 -34.16 -4.96
C ASP A 14 -8.00 -33.17 -5.29
N GLN A 15 -9.23 -33.67 -5.45
CA GLN A 15 -10.39 -32.88 -5.87
C GLN A 15 -10.16 -32.03 -7.14
N GLY A 16 -9.39 -32.55 -8.10
CA GLY A 16 -9.07 -31.84 -9.34
C GLY A 16 -7.94 -30.81 -9.23
N PHE A 17 -7.31 -30.66 -8.07
CA PHE A 17 -6.16 -29.76 -7.86
C PHE A 17 -4.86 -30.54 -7.61
N LEU A 18 -3.76 -30.02 -8.13
CA LEU A 18 -2.44 -30.64 -7.99
C LEU A 18 -1.90 -30.50 -6.56
N ARG A 19 -1.30 -31.58 -6.05
CA ARG A 19 -0.68 -31.67 -4.73
C ARG A 19 0.63 -32.46 -4.82
N LEU A 20 1.65 -31.98 -4.11
CA LEU A 20 2.94 -32.66 -3.97
C LEU A 20 2.97 -33.50 -2.70
N TYR A 21 3.58 -34.68 -2.76
CA TYR A 21 3.70 -35.63 -1.67
C TYR A 21 5.12 -36.17 -1.56
N TRP A 22 5.70 -36.17 -0.36
CA TRP A 22 7.03 -36.76 -0.13
C TRP A 22 7.24 -37.16 1.33
N ARG A 23 8.39 -37.77 1.59
CA ARG A 23 8.86 -38.07 2.94
C ARG A 23 10.24 -37.47 3.15
N TYR A 24 10.44 -36.85 4.31
CA TYR A 24 11.74 -36.35 4.75
C TYR A 24 11.91 -36.69 6.24
N GLN A 25 13.04 -37.31 6.59
CA GLN A 25 13.37 -37.75 7.96
C GLN A 25 12.24 -38.51 8.69
N GLY A 26 11.60 -39.45 8.01
CA GLY A 26 10.52 -40.28 8.58
C GLY A 26 9.15 -39.58 8.69
N LYS A 27 9.07 -38.27 8.44
CA LYS A 27 7.81 -37.52 8.39
C LYS A 27 7.26 -37.43 6.98
N ARG A 28 5.94 -37.50 6.84
CA ARG A 28 5.21 -37.29 5.58
C ARG A 28 4.88 -35.81 5.43
N TYR A 29 5.14 -35.26 4.25
CA TYR A 29 4.80 -33.88 3.90
C TYR A 29 3.88 -33.86 2.69
N PHE A 30 2.99 -32.87 2.68
CA PHE A 30 2.11 -32.57 1.57
C PHE A 30 2.10 -31.06 1.32
N LEU A 31 2.07 -30.68 0.05
CA LEU A 31 2.02 -29.28 -0.37
C LEU A 31 0.99 -29.11 -1.48
N PRO A 32 -0.16 -28.45 -1.24
CA PRO A 32 -1.06 -28.08 -2.31
C PRO A 32 -0.37 -27.09 -3.25
N VAL A 33 -0.44 -27.34 -4.56
CA VAL A 33 0.12 -26.43 -5.58
C VAL A 33 -0.85 -25.29 -5.87
N GLY A 34 -2.16 -25.51 -5.65
CA GLY A 34 -3.21 -24.52 -5.88
C GLY A 34 -3.61 -24.36 -7.36
N LEU A 35 -3.16 -25.28 -8.22
CA LEU A 35 -3.45 -25.28 -9.66
C LEU A 35 -4.33 -26.48 -10.03
N PRO A 36 -5.29 -26.34 -10.97
CA PRO A 36 -6.06 -27.46 -11.49
C PRO A 36 -5.16 -28.51 -12.16
N ASP A 37 -5.58 -29.79 -12.15
CA ASP A 37 -4.87 -30.89 -12.81
C ASP A 37 -5.01 -30.80 -14.34
N THR A 38 -4.09 -30.05 -14.96
CA THR A 38 -3.92 -29.97 -16.42
C THR A 38 -2.49 -30.36 -16.79
N PRO A 39 -2.22 -30.82 -18.03
CA PRO A 39 -0.86 -31.16 -18.47
C PRO A 39 0.15 -30.02 -18.29
N ILE A 40 -0.27 -28.77 -18.54
CA ILE A 40 0.57 -27.57 -18.38
C ILE A 40 0.87 -27.34 -16.88
N ASN A 41 -0.16 -27.43 -16.03
CA ASN A 41 0.01 -27.22 -14.59
C ASN A 41 0.82 -28.35 -13.94
N ARG A 42 0.76 -29.57 -14.46
CA ARG A 42 1.64 -30.67 -14.04
C ARG A 42 3.11 -30.37 -14.31
N SER A 43 3.43 -29.73 -15.43
CA SER A 43 4.80 -29.26 -15.70
C SER A 43 5.25 -28.21 -14.68
N LEU A 44 4.37 -27.30 -14.25
CA LEU A 44 4.68 -26.32 -13.19
C LEU A 44 4.87 -26.98 -11.82
N ALA A 45 3.99 -27.93 -11.47
CA ALA A 45 4.11 -28.74 -10.27
C ALA A 45 5.41 -29.55 -10.26
N GLN A 46 5.84 -30.05 -11.43
CA GLN A 46 7.11 -30.77 -11.59
C GLN A 46 8.32 -29.90 -11.29
N ARG A 47 8.35 -28.64 -11.75
CA ARG A 47 9.43 -27.71 -11.39
C ARG A 47 9.52 -27.52 -9.87
N LYS A 48 8.37 -27.30 -9.22
CA LYS A 48 8.29 -27.13 -7.76
C LYS A 48 8.71 -28.41 -7.01
N ALA A 49 8.35 -29.59 -7.53
CA ALA A 49 8.80 -30.87 -7.01
C ALA A 49 10.32 -31.01 -7.08
N THR A 50 10.93 -30.69 -8.22
CA THR A 50 12.38 -30.73 -8.42
C THR A 50 13.12 -29.77 -7.48
N THR A 51 12.59 -28.56 -7.23
CA THR A 51 13.17 -27.64 -6.25
C THR A 51 13.24 -28.26 -4.85
N ILE A 52 12.15 -28.90 -4.40
CA ILE A 52 12.10 -29.56 -3.10
C ILE A 52 13.07 -30.76 -3.07
N GLU A 53 13.16 -31.54 -4.14
CA GLU A 53 14.11 -32.64 -4.26
C GLU A 53 15.56 -32.15 -4.12
N LEU A 54 15.92 -31.06 -4.79
CA LEU A 54 17.26 -30.46 -4.71
C LEU A 54 17.57 -29.94 -3.30
N ASP A 55 16.61 -29.30 -2.63
CA ASP A 55 16.78 -28.84 -1.25
C ASP A 55 16.92 -30.01 -0.26
N ILE A 56 16.22 -31.13 -0.48
CA ILE A 56 16.38 -32.35 0.30
C ILE A 56 17.79 -32.94 0.10
N LEU A 57 18.26 -32.99 -1.15
CA LEU A 57 19.59 -33.52 -1.50
C LEU A 57 20.72 -32.65 -0.94
N SER A 58 20.53 -31.33 -0.90
CA SER A 58 21.51 -30.37 -0.38
C SER A 58 21.36 -30.09 1.13
N GLU A 59 20.51 -30.85 1.83
CA GLU A 59 20.20 -30.69 3.26
C GLU A 59 19.66 -29.30 3.67
N ASN A 60 19.20 -28.49 2.70
CA ASN A 60 18.63 -27.16 2.89
C ASN A 60 17.09 -27.16 2.82
N PHE A 61 16.47 -28.31 3.07
CA PHE A 61 15.02 -28.46 3.05
C PHE A 61 14.38 -27.71 4.23
N ASP A 62 13.45 -26.79 3.94
CA ASP A 62 12.65 -26.07 4.93
C ASP A 62 11.44 -26.92 5.38
N PRO A 63 11.45 -27.52 6.60
CA PRO A 63 10.35 -28.35 7.07
C PRO A 63 9.07 -27.56 7.37
N THR A 64 9.15 -26.23 7.47
CA THR A 64 7.97 -25.37 7.70
C THR A 64 7.12 -25.18 6.44
N LEU A 65 7.66 -25.58 5.28
CA LEU A 65 7.07 -25.43 3.95
C LEU A 65 6.81 -23.97 3.53
N LYS A 66 7.22 -22.98 4.32
CA LYS A 66 6.97 -21.56 4.03
C LYS A 66 7.67 -21.12 2.76
N ARG A 67 8.91 -21.61 2.54
CA ARG A 67 9.68 -21.37 1.31
C ARG A 67 9.01 -21.91 0.05
N TYR A 68 8.22 -22.98 0.17
CA TYR A 68 7.62 -23.69 -0.98
C TYR A 68 6.15 -23.37 -1.23
N LYS A 69 5.40 -22.91 -0.22
CA LYS A 69 3.98 -22.55 -0.37
C LYS A 69 3.80 -21.37 -1.28
N THR A 70 4.61 -20.37 -1.06
CA THR A 70 4.77 -19.26 -1.97
C THR A 70 5.56 -19.65 -3.17
N GLY A 71 4.90 -19.56 -4.32
CA GLY A 71 5.63 -19.55 -5.56
C GLY A 71 6.71 -18.49 -5.50
N ASP A 72 7.81 -18.79 -6.16
CA ASP A 72 8.89 -17.90 -6.56
C ASP A 72 8.41 -16.60 -7.27
N ASN A 73 7.10 -16.40 -7.40
CA ASN A 73 6.45 -15.18 -7.85
C ASN A 73 6.60 -14.01 -6.87
N ARG A 74 6.99 -14.25 -5.60
CA ARG A 74 7.26 -13.17 -4.61
C ARG A 74 8.29 -12.14 -5.08
N SER A 75 9.15 -12.52 -6.02
CA SER A 75 10.26 -11.70 -6.47
C SER A 75 9.99 -10.97 -7.79
N SER A 76 8.84 -11.21 -8.44
CA SER A 76 8.60 -10.77 -9.82
C SER A 76 7.60 -9.62 -10.00
N ILE A 77 6.83 -9.26 -8.96
CA ILE A 77 5.80 -8.23 -9.11
C ILE A 77 6.45 -6.85 -9.27
N ALA A 78 6.06 -6.13 -10.32
CA ALA A 78 6.46 -4.74 -10.54
C ALA A 78 5.83 -3.85 -9.46
N VAL A 79 6.54 -2.78 -9.07
CA VAL A 79 6.05 -1.87 -8.03
C VAL A 79 4.73 -1.21 -8.42
N GLY A 80 4.58 -0.82 -9.69
CA GLY A 80 3.35 -0.26 -10.23
C GLY A 80 2.17 -1.23 -10.08
N VAL A 81 2.35 -2.48 -10.51
CA VAL A 81 1.32 -3.54 -10.42
C VAL A 81 0.94 -3.83 -8.96
N LEU A 82 1.92 -3.90 -8.05
CA LEU A 82 1.64 -4.05 -6.61
C LEU A 82 0.78 -2.90 -6.09
N PHE A 83 1.06 -1.68 -6.52
CA PHE A 83 0.33 -0.50 -6.10
C PHE A 83 -1.09 -0.46 -6.67
N GLU A 84 -1.28 -0.87 -7.92
CA GLU A 84 -2.59 -1.03 -8.55
C GLU A 84 -3.45 -2.07 -7.82
N GLN A 85 -2.91 -3.23 -7.48
CA GLN A 85 -3.61 -4.25 -6.68
C GLN A 85 -4.01 -3.71 -5.31
N PHE A 86 -3.13 -2.93 -4.66
CA PHE A 86 -3.45 -2.24 -3.41
C PHE A 86 -4.59 -1.22 -3.58
N MET A 87 -4.60 -0.47 -4.69
CA MET A 87 -5.68 0.48 -5.00
C MET A 87 -7.00 -0.22 -5.25
N GLU A 88 -7.00 -1.32 -5.99
CA GLU A 88 -8.18 -2.14 -6.25
C GLU A 88 -8.76 -2.68 -4.95
N TYR A 89 -7.91 -3.24 -4.09
CA TYR A 89 -8.30 -3.68 -2.73
C TYR A 89 -8.93 -2.55 -1.91
N LYS A 90 -8.42 -1.31 -2.04
CA LYS A 90 -8.93 -0.15 -1.31
C LYS A 90 -10.16 0.50 -1.94
N SER A 91 -10.44 0.25 -3.22
CA SER A 91 -11.50 0.92 -3.97
C SER A 91 -12.89 0.74 -3.39
N GLY A 92 -13.17 -0.43 -2.78
CA GLY A 92 -14.46 -0.70 -2.13
C GLY A 92 -14.69 0.06 -0.81
N PHE A 93 -13.66 0.70 -0.25
CA PHE A 93 -13.71 1.36 1.05
C PHE A 93 -13.44 2.86 1.01
N LEU A 94 -13.03 3.39 -0.14
CA LEU A 94 -12.58 4.78 -0.29
C LEU A 94 -13.47 5.55 -1.26
N ASP A 95 -13.60 6.85 -1.02
CA ASP A 95 -14.28 7.75 -1.95
C ASP A 95 -13.43 7.99 -3.22
N SER A 96 -14.10 8.40 -4.29
CA SER A 96 -13.49 8.60 -5.61
C SER A 96 -12.36 9.63 -5.60
N ARG A 97 -12.46 10.69 -4.79
CA ARG A 97 -11.44 11.75 -4.69
C ARG A 97 -10.20 11.26 -3.94
N THR A 98 -10.37 10.38 -2.95
CA THR A 98 -9.23 9.73 -2.31
C THR A 98 -8.50 8.79 -3.28
N LEU A 99 -9.24 8.04 -4.10
CA LEU A 99 -8.63 7.20 -5.15
C LEU A 99 -7.88 8.02 -6.22
N GLU A 100 -8.37 9.21 -6.56
CA GLU A 100 -7.68 10.13 -7.48
C GLU A 100 -6.29 10.56 -6.95
N LYS A 101 -6.17 10.79 -5.63
CA LYS A 101 -4.87 11.05 -4.99
C LYS A 101 -3.94 9.83 -5.12
N TYR A 102 -4.48 8.62 -5.02
CA TYR A 102 -3.70 7.39 -5.16
C TYR A 102 -3.21 7.23 -6.61
N ARG A 103 -4.06 7.54 -7.60
CA ARG A 103 -3.65 7.57 -9.03
C ARG A 103 -2.52 8.57 -9.28
N THR A 104 -2.60 9.74 -8.65
CA THR A 104 -1.53 10.75 -8.74
C THR A 104 -0.22 10.19 -8.19
N CYS A 105 -0.27 9.48 -7.06
CA CYS A 105 0.90 8.78 -6.51
C CYS A 105 1.45 7.72 -7.46
N LEU A 106 0.57 6.95 -8.09
CA LEU A 106 0.95 5.91 -9.05
C LEU A 106 1.70 6.51 -10.25
N GLY A 107 1.27 7.66 -10.78
CA GLY A 107 1.98 8.35 -11.85
C GLY A 107 3.45 8.65 -11.50
N TYR A 108 3.70 9.21 -10.31
CA TYR A 108 5.06 9.47 -9.83
C TYR A 108 5.87 8.19 -9.60
N VAL A 109 5.22 7.13 -9.14
CA VAL A 109 5.84 5.81 -8.98
C VAL A 109 6.28 5.26 -10.33
N SER A 110 5.41 5.29 -11.33
CA SER A 110 5.72 4.84 -12.68
C SER A 110 6.82 5.67 -13.33
N ASP A 111 6.84 6.98 -13.13
CA ASP A 111 7.87 7.87 -13.70
C ASP A 111 9.29 7.56 -13.19
N PHE A 112 9.44 7.25 -11.90
CA PHE A 112 10.75 7.04 -11.27
C PHE A 112 11.17 5.57 -11.18
N LEU A 113 10.24 4.71 -10.78
CA LEU A 113 10.50 3.29 -10.58
C LEU A 113 10.28 2.48 -11.87
N GLY A 114 9.40 2.92 -12.76
CA GLY A 114 9.04 2.22 -13.99
C GLY A 114 8.58 0.79 -13.71
N GLU A 115 9.05 -0.15 -14.54
CA GLU A 115 8.76 -1.59 -14.43
C GLU A 115 9.66 -2.33 -13.42
N ARG A 116 10.34 -1.61 -12.52
CA ARG A 116 11.17 -2.25 -11.49
C ARG A 116 10.35 -3.16 -10.61
N LYS A 117 10.97 -4.27 -10.21
CA LYS A 117 10.35 -5.24 -9.31
C LYS A 117 10.41 -4.74 -7.88
N ALA A 118 9.43 -5.09 -7.07
CA ALA A 118 9.40 -4.73 -5.66
C ALA A 118 10.61 -5.28 -4.87
N SER A 119 11.18 -6.41 -5.33
CA SER A 119 12.40 -7.03 -4.79
C SER A 119 13.68 -6.23 -5.08
N GLU A 120 13.69 -5.40 -6.12
CA GLU A 120 14.85 -4.57 -6.52
C GLU A 120 14.88 -3.23 -5.76
N VAL A 121 13.81 -2.89 -5.07
CA VAL A 121 13.70 -1.64 -4.30
C VAL A 121 14.50 -1.77 -3.01
N SER A 122 15.74 -1.27 -3.04
CA SER A 122 16.59 -1.13 -1.86
C SER A 122 16.27 0.15 -1.06
N GLU A 123 16.71 0.21 0.20
CA GLU A 123 16.60 1.43 1.03
C GLU A 123 17.27 2.64 0.36
N LYS A 124 18.43 2.43 -0.31
CA LYS A 124 19.13 3.50 -1.07
C LYS A 124 18.24 4.09 -2.16
N LEU A 125 17.54 3.23 -2.90
CA LEU A 125 16.64 3.64 -3.96
C LEU A 125 15.39 4.35 -3.38
N ALA A 126 14.87 3.85 -2.26
CA ALA A 126 13.77 4.50 -1.55
C ALA A 126 14.15 5.92 -1.05
N ILE A 127 15.38 6.12 -0.59
CA ILE A 127 15.91 7.44 -0.23
C ILE A 127 16.00 8.35 -1.47
N ALA A 128 16.55 7.84 -2.58
CA ALA A 128 16.64 8.61 -3.83
C ALA A 128 15.25 9.06 -4.33
N PHE A 129 14.25 8.17 -4.28
CA PHE A 129 12.86 8.51 -4.61
C PHE A 129 12.29 9.59 -3.68
N SER A 130 12.60 9.52 -2.37
CA SER A 130 12.14 10.52 -1.40
C SER A 130 12.72 11.91 -1.65
N GLN A 131 13.95 12.00 -2.15
CA GLN A 131 14.59 13.26 -2.54
C GLN A 131 13.96 13.81 -3.82
N TRP A 132 13.80 12.96 -4.83
CA TRP A 132 13.16 13.32 -6.09
C TRP A 132 11.71 13.81 -5.91
N LEU A 133 10.94 13.21 -4.99
CA LEU A 133 9.62 13.72 -4.65
C LEU A 133 9.68 15.13 -4.04
N GLN A 134 10.62 15.39 -3.14
CA GLN A 134 10.75 16.70 -2.49
C GLN A 134 11.12 17.83 -3.46
N GLU A 135 11.77 17.52 -4.59
CA GLU A 135 12.02 18.50 -5.66
C GLU A 135 10.75 18.89 -6.42
N LYS A 136 9.75 18.00 -6.47
CA LYS A 136 8.54 18.18 -7.27
C LYS A 136 7.34 18.70 -6.48
N MET A 137 7.32 18.49 -5.16
CA MET A 137 6.16 18.82 -4.34
C MET A 137 6.52 19.21 -2.91
N SER A 138 5.54 19.73 -2.18
CA SER A 138 5.73 20.11 -0.79
C SER A 138 6.10 18.91 0.10
N ALA A 139 6.92 19.14 1.13
CA ALA A 139 7.33 18.08 2.05
C ALA A 139 6.15 17.30 2.68
N PRO A 140 5.04 17.95 3.11
CA PRO A 140 3.84 17.23 3.55
C PRO A 140 3.28 16.27 2.50
N THR A 141 3.12 16.75 1.25
CA THR A 141 2.61 15.93 0.14
C THR A 141 3.55 14.76 -0.15
N ALA A 142 4.86 15.01 -0.23
CA ALA A 142 5.87 13.96 -0.43
C ALA A 142 5.79 12.87 0.66
N LYS A 143 5.61 13.27 1.93
CA LYS A 143 5.43 12.32 3.03
C LYS A 143 4.15 11.50 2.88
N ASP A 144 3.05 12.11 2.42
CA ASP A 144 1.79 11.39 2.17
C ASP A 144 1.98 10.32 1.09
N HIS A 145 2.68 10.64 -0.01
CA HIS A 145 3.03 9.67 -1.06
C HIS A 145 3.93 8.53 -0.54
N LEU A 146 4.97 8.84 0.22
CA LEU A 146 5.84 7.82 0.82
C LEU A 146 5.08 6.93 1.82
N SER A 147 4.15 7.52 2.58
CA SER A 147 3.29 6.77 3.51
C SER A 147 2.35 5.82 2.77
N LEU A 148 1.87 6.24 1.60
CA LEU A 148 1.02 5.43 0.74
C LEU A 148 1.79 4.25 0.14
N LEU A 149 3.01 4.48 -0.35
CA LEU A 149 3.92 3.42 -0.81
C LEU A 149 4.25 2.43 0.31
N LYS A 150 4.56 2.93 1.50
CA LYS A 150 4.76 2.07 2.67
C LYS A 150 3.54 1.18 2.90
N ALA A 151 2.32 1.73 2.85
CA ALA A 151 1.10 0.96 3.04
C ALA A 151 0.86 -0.07 1.93
N ALA A 152 1.19 0.25 0.67
CA ALA A 152 1.12 -0.68 -0.46
C ALA A 152 2.09 -1.87 -0.28
N PHE A 153 3.32 -1.60 0.19
CA PHE A 153 4.28 -2.67 0.49
C PHE A 153 3.85 -3.48 1.72
N ASP A 154 3.31 -2.86 2.77
CA ASP A 154 2.74 -3.58 3.91
C ASP A 154 1.57 -4.50 3.48
N TYR A 155 0.76 -4.06 2.51
CA TYR A 155 -0.26 -4.90 1.88
C TYR A 155 0.37 -6.07 1.11
N GLY A 156 1.41 -5.81 0.31
CA GLY A 156 2.14 -6.85 -0.42
C GLY A 156 2.71 -7.93 0.50
N ILE A 157 3.26 -7.56 1.65
CA ILE A 157 3.73 -8.51 2.67
C ILE A 157 2.57 -9.35 3.21
N LYS A 158 1.42 -8.74 3.50
CA LYS A 158 0.23 -9.46 3.99
C LYS A 158 -0.36 -10.42 2.97
N GLN A 159 -0.29 -10.08 1.68
CA GLN A 159 -0.69 -10.95 0.58
C GLN A 159 0.41 -11.95 0.19
N ASP A 160 1.52 -11.97 0.92
CA ASP A 160 2.66 -12.85 0.67
C ASP A 160 3.25 -12.67 -0.73
N LEU A 161 3.17 -11.45 -1.27
CA LEU A 161 3.68 -11.03 -2.58
C LEU A 161 5.11 -10.49 -2.50
N ILE A 162 5.52 -9.96 -1.36
CA ILE A 162 6.87 -9.44 -1.09
C ILE A 162 7.27 -9.73 0.35
N GLU A 163 8.57 -9.67 0.66
CA GLU A 163 9.07 -10.04 2.00
C GLU A 163 9.43 -8.83 2.87
N VAL A 164 9.96 -7.77 2.25
CA VAL A 164 10.55 -6.63 2.97
C VAL A 164 9.93 -5.32 2.49
N ASN A 165 9.70 -4.40 3.42
CA ASN A 165 9.23 -3.06 3.13
C ASN A 165 10.39 -2.04 3.28
N PRO A 166 10.98 -1.56 2.16
CA PRO A 166 12.10 -0.61 2.18
C PRO A 166 11.68 0.82 2.58
N TRP A 167 10.38 1.12 2.57
CA TRP A 167 9.84 2.46 2.83
C TRP A 167 9.68 2.76 4.33
N THR A 168 9.71 1.72 5.16
CA THR A 168 9.39 1.81 6.60
C THR A 168 10.27 2.82 7.32
N ASP A 169 11.59 2.74 7.12
CA ASP A 169 12.55 3.61 7.80
C ASP A 169 12.68 4.98 7.11
N VAL A 170 12.49 5.04 5.80
CA VAL A 170 12.46 6.29 5.03
C VAL A 170 11.33 7.20 5.54
N VAL A 171 10.12 6.67 5.69
CA VAL A 171 8.97 7.45 6.20
C VAL A 171 9.18 7.90 7.64
N LYS A 172 9.79 7.06 8.50
CA LYS A 172 10.10 7.42 9.90
C LYS A 172 11.12 8.56 9.98
N ARG A 173 12.16 8.52 9.14
CA ARG A 173 13.20 9.56 9.09
C ARG A 173 12.72 10.86 8.43
N PHE A 174 11.61 10.83 7.69
CA PHE A 174 11.05 12.00 7.01
C PHE A 174 10.48 13.02 8.01
N LYS A 175 11.28 14.06 8.29
CA LYS A 175 10.91 15.19 9.15
C LYS A 175 10.12 16.22 8.35
N LEU A 176 8.95 16.59 8.86
CA LEU A 176 8.16 17.67 8.30
C LEU A 176 8.52 19.00 8.97
N PRO A 177 8.46 20.13 8.23
CA PRO A 177 8.43 21.42 8.86
C PRO A 177 7.18 21.52 9.76
N PRO A 178 7.25 22.29 10.86
CA PRO A 178 6.09 22.50 11.73
C PRO A 178 4.93 23.09 10.92
N LYS A 179 3.72 22.56 11.13
CA LYS A 179 2.51 23.08 10.48
C LYS A 179 2.35 24.55 10.88
N GLN A 180 2.44 25.44 9.90
CA GLN A 180 2.11 26.85 10.13
C GLN A 180 0.62 26.94 10.45
N LYS A 181 0.28 27.59 11.57
CA LYS A 181 -1.11 27.87 11.90
C LYS A 181 -1.64 28.85 10.84
N PRO A 182 -2.83 28.60 10.25
CA PRO A 182 -3.41 29.56 9.33
C PRO A 182 -3.53 30.91 10.04
N LYS A 183 -3.15 31.98 9.35
CA LYS A 183 -3.27 33.33 9.88
C LYS A 183 -4.74 33.60 10.15
N LEU A 184 -5.07 33.89 11.41
CA LEU A 184 -6.43 34.27 11.79
C LEU A 184 -6.72 35.67 11.25
N PHE A 185 -7.97 35.90 10.84
CA PHE A 185 -8.41 37.23 10.47
C PHE A 185 -8.40 38.15 11.70
N THR A 186 -7.86 39.34 11.54
CA THR A 186 -7.96 40.43 12.52
C THR A 186 -9.39 40.98 12.55
N LEU A 187 -9.78 41.64 13.64
CA LEU A 187 -11.13 42.22 13.78
C LEU A 187 -11.46 43.22 12.65
N SER A 188 -10.47 44.01 12.22
CA SER A 188 -10.64 44.95 11.12
C SER A 188 -10.80 44.24 9.77
N GLU A 189 -10.09 43.15 9.52
CA GLU A 189 -10.30 42.30 8.34
C GLU A 189 -11.69 41.66 8.35
N ILE A 190 -12.15 41.16 9.50
CA ILE A 190 -13.51 40.62 9.66
C ILE A 190 -14.56 41.69 9.36
N GLN A 191 -14.40 42.91 9.90
CA GLN A 191 -15.31 44.03 9.64
C GLN A 191 -15.34 44.40 8.16
N LYS A 192 -14.18 44.47 7.50
CA LYS A 192 -14.09 44.71 6.05
C LYS A 192 -14.77 43.62 5.23
N ILE A 193 -14.57 42.36 5.60
CA ILE A 193 -15.24 41.22 4.95
C ILE A 193 -16.76 41.38 5.07
N ILE A 194 -17.27 41.62 6.28
CA ILE A 194 -18.72 41.80 6.54
C ILE A 194 -19.28 42.98 5.73
N GLN A 195 -18.57 44.11 5.71
CA GLN A 195 -19.00 45.30 4.95
C GLN A 195 -19.04 45.01 3.44
N THR A 196 -18.03 44.33 2.91
CA THR A 196 -17.99 43.89 1.51
C THR A 196 -19.19 42.99 1.17
N PHE A 197 -19.60 42.11 2.09
CA PHE A 197 -20.80 41.28 1.91
C PHE A 197 -22.11 42.09 1.90
N ARG A 198 -22.21 43.20 2.65
CA ARG A 198 -23.39 44.09 2.67
C ARG A 198 -23.53 44.92 1.40
N ASP A 199 -22.39 45.41 0.90
CA ASP A 199 -22.32 46.31 -0.26
C ASP A 199 -22.39 45.54 -1.58
N SER A 200 -22.08 44.23 -1.58
CA SER A 200 -22.16 43.39 -2.77
C SER A 200 -23.61 43.13 -3.22
N PRO A 201 -23.97 43.47 -4.47
CA PRO A 201 -25.31 43.19 -5.02
C PRO A 201 -25.69 41.70 -5.01
N TYR A 202 -24.71 40.81 -5.14
CA TYR A 202 -24.92 39.36 -5.22
C TYR A 202 -25.02 38.68 -3.84
N TYR A 203 -24.29 39.20 -2.86
CA TYR A 203 -24.14 38.55 -1.55
C TYR A 203 -24.80 39.29 -0.38
N ARG A 204 -25.44 40.44 -0.62
CA ARG A 204 -26.19 41.20 0.40
C ARG A 204 -27.15 40.33 1.21
N LYS A 205 -27.80 39.35 0.59
CA LYS A 205 -28.73 38.39 1.23
C LYS A 205 -28.09 37.49 2.31
N LEU A 206 -26.75 37.38 2.35
CA LEU A 206 -26.00 36.64 3.35
C LEU A 206 -25.65 37.51 4.57
N SER A 207 -25.66 38.83 4.44
CA SER A 207 -25.19 39.76 5.48
C SER A 207 -26.11 39.87 6.71
N GLY A 208 -27.32 39.33 6.64
CA GLY A 208 -28.29 39.29 7.75
C GLY A 208 -28.47 37.91 8.40
N LYS A 209 -27.72 36.89 7.97
CA LYS A 209 -27.78 35.55 8.58
C LYS A 209 -26.60 35.38 9.55
N PRO A 210 -26.82 34.90 10.79
CA PRO A 210 -25.72 34.63 11.70
C PRO A 210 -24.79 33.60 11.06
N LEU A 211 -23.49 33.93 10.98
CA LEU A 211 -22.47 32.99 10.55
C LEU A 211 -22.40 31.88 11.60
N PRO A 212 -22.49 30.60 11.23
CA PRO A 212 -22.25 29.50 12.16
C PRO A 212 -20.76 29.50 12.49
N LEU A 213 -20.39 30.21 13.56
CA LEU A 213 -19.09 30.03 14.20
C LEU A 213 -19.07 28.58 14.71
N GLY A 214 -18.08 27.81 14.26
CA GLY A 214 -18.06 26.36 14.40
C GLY A 214 -18.29 25.87 15.84
N ARG A 215 -19.08 24.80 15.98
CA ARG A 215 -19.30 24.09 17.24
C ARG A 215 -17.96 23.68 17.85
N GLY A 216 -17.52 24.43 18.84
CA GLY A 216 -16.28 24.19 19.58
C GLY A 216 -15.97 25.26 20.63
N MET A 217 -16.85 26.24 20.83
CA MET A 217 -16.76 27.21 21.91
C MET A 217 -18.00 27.07 22.80
N ASP A 218 -17.75 26.90 24.10
CA ASP A 218 -18.75 26.78 25.16
C ASP A 218 -19.92 27.75 24.96
N SER A 219 -21.13 27.20 25.00
CA SER A 219 -22.39 27.89 24.77
C SER A 219 -22.76 28.93 25.83
N ASP A 220 -21.94 29.13 26.86
CA ASP A 220 -22.24 30.09 27.95
C ASP A 220 -21.52 31.43 27.83
N LYS A 221 -20.61 31.60 26.86
CA LYS A 221 -19.95 32.89 26.66
C LYS A 221 -19.75 33.15 25.17
N THR A 222 -20.65 33.96 24.61
CA THR A 222 -20.45 34.93 23.51
C THR A 222 -21.70 34.99 22.63
N THR A 223 -22.79 35.52 23.19
CA THR A 223 -23.82 36.17 22.39
C THR A 223 -23.29 37.56 22.03
N ILE A 224 -22.62 37.71 20.89
CA ILE A 224 -22.45 39.05 20.29
C ILE A 224 -23.77 39.37 19.60
N LEU A 225 -24.66 40.01 20.35
CA LEU A 225 -25.76 40.77 19.78
C LEU A 225 -25.13 41.83 18.87
N PHE A 226 -25.38 41.73 17.56
CA PHE A 226 -25.15 42.84 16.65
C PHE A 226 -26.19 43.91 16.99
N ALA A 227 -25.84 44.80 17.91
CA ALA A 227 -26.53 46.07 18.07
C ALA A 227 -26.26 46.89 16.82
N THR A 228 -27.33 47.18 16.09
CA THR A 228 -27.41 48.30 15.15
C THR A 228 -26.97 49.59 15.86
N PHE A 229 -25.82 50.11 15.44
CA PHE A 229 -25.44 51.53 15.53
C PHE A 229 -24.77 51.89 14.20
#